data_AF-A0A1V8TVZ5-F1
#
_entry.id   AF-A0A1V8TVZ5-F1
#
_cell.length_a   1.000
_cell.length_b   1.000
_cell.length_c   1.000
_cell.angle_alpha   90.00
_cell.angle_beta   90.00
_cell.angle_gamma   90.00
#
_symmetry.space_group_name_H-M   'P 1'
#
loop_
_entity.id
_entity.type
_entity.pdbx_description
1 polymer ?
#
loop_
_entity_poly.entity_id
_entity_poly.type
_entity_poly.pdbx_seq_one_letter_code
_entity_poly.pdbx_strand_id
1 'polypeptide(L)'
;MPPVPQRDAAPAHNDSSDDMYSASPPRKSLERPPPPPPREVEQDDRVPFMPPAPRGPAPAREPPRQSLDVQQVATVSRPSMDQSRPAAGHDQIARDIDLNPGPTWWTAAQPLPPSLQARNGNDILSESEESSTSKRGGRTTISKDIYVLYLDYSQTVITARYDSRDPTEGVSLEQRHEPPPPKLRQEPLEAYHLRFGARIAELASSLGNSKKDTLLGDGSPAALPTELLKSLPNAPEALLPIGSRAYGAMIYTNLANASITQHDEIRPGDIITFRNAKFEGKHSGPIHSKYKLDLGPGHVGIVGEWDGSKKKVRVWEQGLEGEKGKKGKKGVEGGSYRLGDLKSGEVRVWRVVGREWVGWEQGGN
;
A
#
# COMPACT_ATOMS: atom_id res chain seq x y z
N MET A 1 4.00 13.25 -82.73
CA MET A 1 4.27 11.82 -83.00
C MET A 1 5.21 11.28 -81.91
N PRO A 2 5.17 9.97 -81.61
CA PRO A 2 5.35 9.28 -80.30
C PRO A 2 6.84 8.96 -79.99
N PRO A 3 7.28 8.12 -78.98
CA PRO A 3 6.55 7.26 -78.02
C PRO A 3 7.04 7.30 -76.54
N VAL A 4 6.32 6.52 -75.72
CA VAL A 4 6.50 6.20 -74.29
C VAL A 4 7.75 5.35 -74.02
N PRO A 5 8.50 5.57 -72.92
CA PRO A 5 9.37 4.55 -72.34
C PRO A 5 8.73 3.86 -71.13
N GLN A 6 8.97 2.55 -71.08
CA GLN A 6 8.38 1.55 -70.20
C GLN A 6 8.83 1.69 -68.74
N ARG A 7 7.97 1.22 -67.84
CA ARG A 7 8.26 1.00 -66.42
C ARG A 7 9.21 -0.18 -66.27
N ASP A 8 10.36 0.03 -65.65
CA ASP A 8 11.13 -1.04 -65.02
C ASP A 8 10.71 -1.19 -63.57
N ALA A 9 10.19 -2.37 -63.27
CA ALA A 9 9.84 -2.83 -61.94
C ALA A 9 11.10 -3.26 -61.18
N ALA A 10 11.33 -2.69 -60.01
CA ALA A 10 12.25 -3.22 -59.02
C ALA A 10 11.59 -4.39 -58.26
N PRO A 11 12.36 -5.37 -57.76
CA PRO A 11 11.85 -6.69 -57.42
C PRO A 11 11.04 -6.68 -56.12
N ALA A 12 9.92 -7.39 -56.15
CA ALA A 12 9.22 -7.84 -54.96
C ALA A 12 10.14 -8.79 -54.17
N HIS A 13 10.48 -8.41 -52.94
CA HIS A 13 11.05 -9.34 -51.99
C HIS A 13 9.97 -10.38 -51.65
N ASN A 14 10.28 -11.62 -52.02
CA ASN A 14 9.47 -12.80 -51.81
C ASN A 14 9.46 -13.12 -50.30
N ASP A 15 8.32 -12.92 -49.65
CA ASP A 15 8.01 -13.51 -48.35
C ASP A 15 7.93 -15.03 -48.55
N SER A 16 8.96 -15.74 -48.07
CA SER A 16 9.00 -17.20 -48.03
C SER A 16 9.71 -17.64 -46.76
N SER A 17 8.98 -17.58 -45.64
CA SER A 17 9.27 -18.43 -44.47
C SER A 17 8.03 -18.58 -43.58
N ASP A 18 6.89 -18.88 -44.18
CA ASP A 18 5.81 -19.61 -43.51
C ASP A 18 5.90 -21.04 -44.04
N ASP A 19 6.29 -21.97 -43.14
CA ASP A 19 6.28 -23.44 -43.25
C ASP A 19 7.61 -24.06 -42.78
N MET A 20 7.92 -23.92 -41.48
CA MET A 20 8.87 -24.84 -40.84
C MET A 20 8.52 -25.09 -39.37
N TYR A 21 8.03 -26.31 -39.13
CA TYR A 21 7.89 -27.01 -37.84
C TYR A 21 6.56 -26.91 -37.07
N SER A 22 5.48 -27.29 -37.74
CA SER A 22 4.47 -28.17 -37.13
C SER A 22 4.96 -29.62 -37.18
N ALA A 23 5.37 -30.18 -36.03
CA ALA A 23 5.22 -31.60 -35.64
C ALA A 23 6.04 -31.89 -34.38
N SER A 24 5.36 -32.12 -33.26
CA SER A 24 5.98 -32.60 -32.01
C SER A 24 6.34 -34.09 -32.13
N PRO A 25 7.53 -34.54 -31.72
CA PRO A 25 7.84 -35.98 -31.65
C PRO A 25 7.15 -36.61 -30.41
N PRO A 26 6.72 -37.89 -30.49
CA PRO A 26 6.10 -38.56 -29.35
C PRO A 26 7.15 -38.79 -28.25
N ARG A 27 6.83 -38.34 -27.02
CA ARG A 27 7.65 -38.58 -25.82
C ARG A 27 7.65 -40.07 -25.51
N LYS A 28 8.82 -40.72 -25.53
CA LYS A 28 9.02 -42.03 -24.89
C LYS A 28 8.88 -41.85 -23.38
N SER A 29 7.93 -42.56 -22.78
CA SER A 29 7.77 -42.69 -21.34
C SER A 29 8.99 -43.40 -20.74
N LEU A 30 9.75 -42.70 -19.91
CA LEU A 30 10.66 -43.35 -18.97
C LEU A 30 9.82 -43.94 -17.84
N GLU A 31 9.73 -45.27 -17.81
CA GLU A 31 9.17 -46.03 -16.70
C GLU A 31 9.89 -45.66 -15.40
N ARG A 32 9.11 -45.25 -14.40
CA ARG A 32 9.57 -45.07 -13.03
C ARG A 32 9.66 -46.46 -12.39
N PRO A 33 10.76 -46.83 -11.70
CA PRO A 33 10.82 -48.10 -11.00
C PRO A 33 9.74 -48.19 -9.90
N PRO A 34 9.20 -49.38 -9.62
CA PRO A 34 8.14 -49.55 -8.62
C PRO A 34 8.65 -49.25 -7.20
N PRO A 35 7.77 -48.79 -6.30
CA PRO A 35 8.11 -48.61 -4.89
C PRO A 35 8.41 -49.96 -4.21
N PRO A 36 9.28 -49.99 -3.19
CA PRO A 36 9.59 -51.21 -2.45
C PRO A 36 8.35 -51.71 -1.67
N PRO A 37 8.22 -53.03 -1.46
CA PRO A 37 7.11 -53.61 -0.72
C PRO A 37 7.11 -53.18 0.76
N PRO A 38 5.93 -53.07 1.41
CA PRO A 38 5.84 -52.86 2.84
C PRO A 38 6.48 -54.02 3.59
N ARG A 39 7.37 -53.73 4.56
CA ARG A 39 7.87 -54.73 5.49
C ARG A 39 6.73 -55.14 6.42
N GLU A 40 6.40 -56.43 6.41
CA GLU A 40 5.55 -57.06 7.42
C GLU A 40 6.20 -56.87 8.78
N VAL A 41 5.44 -56.31 9.71
CA VAL A 41 5.83 -56.21 11.11
C VAL A 41 5.42 -57.53 11.74
N GLU A 42 6.36 -58.47 11.83
CA GLU A 42 6.17 -59.70 12.60
C GLU A 42 6.00 -59.32 14.07
N GLN A 43 4.82 -59.62 14.60
CA GLN A 43 4.56 -59.68 16.03
C GLN A 43 5.37 -60.85 16.59
N ASP A 44 6.29 -60.58 17.51
CA ASP A 44 6.87 -61.60 18.37
C ASP A 44 6.61 -61.24 19.83
N ASP A 45 5.68 -61.99 20.41
CA ASP A 45 5.46 -62.14 21.84
C ASP A 45 6.68 -62.84 22.45
N ARG A 46 7.46 -62.14 23.29
CA ARG A 46 8.17 -62.72 24.45
C ARG A 46 8.83 -61.64 25.30
N VAL A 47 8.15 -61.29 26.40
CA VAL A 47 8.77 -60.69 27.58
C VAL A 47 9.58 -61.72 28.36
N PRO A 48 10.76 -61.35 28.89
CA PRO A 48 11.02 -61.64 30.29
C PRO A 48 11.44 -60.42 31.12
N PHE A 49 11.00 -60.46 32.38
CA PHE A 49 11.09 -59.47 33.45
C PHE A 49 12.47 -59.36 34.15
N MET A 50 12.65 -58.21 34.83
CA MET A 50 13.49 -57.86 36.01
C MET A 50 14.93 -57.30 35.82
N PRO A 51 15.48 -56.50 36.77
CA PRO A 51 14.86 -55.51 37.70
C PRO A 51 15.67 -54.17 37.81
N PRO A 52 15.19 -53.11 38.52
CA PRO A 52 15.94 -51.85 38.72
C PRO A 52 16.45 -51.65 40.16
N ALA A 53 17.63 -51.02 40.35
CA ALA A 53 18.06 -50.28 41.56
C ALA A 53 19.51 -49.73 41.41
N PRO A 54 20.04 -48.83 42.28
CA PRO A 54 19.48 -47.56 42.80
C PRO A 54 20.50 -46.37 42.75
N ARG A 55 20.06 -45.19 43.18
CA ARG A 55 20.81 -43.91 43.28
C ARG A 55 21.94 -43.92 44.32
N GLY A 56 23.01 -43.15 44.06
CA GLY A 56 24.02 -42.73 45.05
C GLY A 56 24.78 -41.44 44.61
N PRO A 57 25.29 -40.60 45.53
CA PRO A 57 25.65 -39.19 45.29
C PRO A 57 27.16 -38.93 45.01
N ALA A 58 27.45 -37.68 44.62
CA ALA A 58 28.75 -37.12 44.19
C ALA A 58 29.87 -37.10 45.25
N PRO A 59 31.12 -36.83 44.82
CA PRO A 59 31.90 -35.77 45.49
C PRO A 59 32.67 -34.83 44.55
N ALA A 60 32.94 -33.64 45.09
CA ALA A 60 33.66 -32.50 44.53
C ALA A 60 35.18 -32.54 44.77
N ARG A 61 35.98 -31.86 43.91
CA ARG A 61 37.15 -31.03 44.26
C ARG A 61 37.87 -30.45 43.01
N GLU A 62 37.60 -29.17 42.74
CA GLU A 62 38.51 -27.99 42.72
C GLU A 62 39.89 -27.92 41.99
N PRO A 63 40.36 -26.67 41.69
CA PRO A 63 41.13 -26.25 40.48
C PRO A 63 42.64 -25.97 40.83
N PRO A 64 43.50 -25.08 40.23
CA PRO A 64 43.33 -23.96 39.26
C PRO A 64 44.35 -23.87 38.11
N ARG A 65 44.06 -23.03 37.09
CA ARG A 65 45.08 -22.28 36.33
C ARG A 65 44.59 -20.88 35.97
N GLN A 66 45.34 -19.88 36.46
CA GLN A 66 45.29 -18.46 36.13
C GLN A 66 45.96 -18.20 34.77
N SER A 67 45.50 -17.17 34.05
CA SER A 67 46.38 -16.04 33.64
C SER A 67 45.64 -14.95 32.86
N LEU A 68 45.98 -13.71 33.23
CA LEU A 68 46.05 -12.47 32.44
C LEU A 68 44.85 -11.52 32.39
N ASP A 69 44.90 -10.58 33.34
CA ASP A 69 44.40 -9.21 33.29
C ASP A 69 44.92 -8.43 32.07
N VAL A 70 44.01 -7.72 31.40
CA VAL A 70 44.32 -6.48 30.67
C VAL A 70 43.30 -5.43 31.10
N GLN A 71 43.73 -4.54 31.99
CA GLN A 71 43.10 -3.24 32.21
C GLN A 71 43.51 -2.29 31.08
N GLN A 72 42.57 -1.62 30.43
CA GLN A 72 42.38 -0.18 30.61
C GLN A 72 41.37 0.44 29.63
N VAL A 73 40.79 1.53 30.13
CA VAL A 73 40.07 2.64 29.49
C VAL A 73 38.57 2.47 29.30
N ALA A 74 37.88 2.91 30.36
CA ALA A 74 36.52 3.41 30.35
C ALA A 74 36.33 4.42 29.20
N THR A 75 35.54 4.03 28.21
CA THR A 75 34.84 5.00 27.37
C THR A 75 33.37 4.95 27.77
N VAL A 76 32.89 6.14 28.12
CA VAL A 76 31.53 6.51 28.49
C VAL A 76 30.51 5.64 27.75
N SER A 77 29.95 4.68 28.48
CA SER A 77 28.75 3.97 28.07
C SER A 77 27.63 4.99 27.97
N ARG A 78 27.40 5.51 26.77
CA ARG A 78 26.13 6.15 26.45
C ARG A 78 25.06 5.09 26.73
N PRO A 79 24.09 5.30 27.63
CA PRO A 79 22.92 4.45 27.63
C PRO A 79 22.30 4.63 26.24
N SER A 80 22.42 3.58 25.43
CA SER A 80 21.54 3.41 24.28
C SER A 80 20.14 3.49 24.88
N MET A 81 19.46 4.62 24.68
CA MET A 81 18.01 4.59 24.66
C MET A 81 17.69 3.56 23.58
N ASP A 82 17.41 2.34 24.01
CA ASP A 82 16.49 1.46 23.33
C ASP A 82 15.23 2.31 23.16
N GLN A 83 15.19 3.05 22.05
CA GLN A 83 14.02 3.81 21.66
C GLN A 83 13.02 2.71 21.42
N SER A 84 12.20 2.48 22.43
CA SER A 84 11.10 1.55 22.40
C SER A 84 10.34 1.91 21.14
N ARG A 85 10.59 1.10 20.11
CA ARG A 85 9.83 1.07 18.89
C ARG A 85 8.38 1.04 19.38
N PRO A 86 7.50 1.98 18.98
CA PRO A 86 6.11 1.83 19.32
C PRO A 86 5.71 0.48 18.74
N ALA A 87 5.58 -0.51 19.62
CA ALA A 87 4.89 -1.74 19.34
C ALA A 87 3.55 -1.31 18.77
N ALA A 88 3.06 -2.05 17.78
CA ALA A 88 1.76 -1.83 17.16
C ALA A 88 0.62 -2.08 18.17
N GLY A 89 0.56 -1.25 19.21
CA GLY A 89 -0.53 -1.05 20.14
C GLY A 89 -1.26 0.20 19.68
N HIS A 90 -2.55 0.04 19.46
CA HIS A 90 -3.50 1.00 18.94
C HIS A 90 -3.57 2.30 19.75
N ASP A 91 -2.62 3.21 19.58
CA ASP A 91 -2.78 4.57 20.08
C ASP A 91 -3.45 5.38 18.96
N GLN A 92 -4.76 5.56 19.12
CA GLN A 92 -5.60 6.34 18.20
C GLN A 92 -4.99 7.73 17.97
N ILE A 93 -4.89 8.16 16.71
CA ILE A 93 -4.34 9.48 16.36
C ILE A 93 -5.33 10.60 16.73
N ALA A 94 -6.63 10.38 16.50
CA ALA A 94 -7.68 11.32 16.88
C ALA A 94 -7.67 11.57 18.39
N ARG A 95 -7.57 12.84 18.77
CA ARG A 95 -7.48 13.34 20.14
C ARG A 95 -8.11 14.71 20.21
N ASP A 96 -8.36 15.17 21.43
CA ASP A 96 -8.84 16.53 21.67
C ASP A 96 -7.92 17.54 20.98
N ILE A 97 -8.52 18.40 20.17
CA ILE A 97 -7.82 19.50 19.52
C ILE A 97 -8.24 20.82 20.16
N ASP A 98 -7.36 21.81 20.04
CA ASP A 98 -7.74 23.16 20.39
C ASP A 98 -8.71 23.71 19.34
N LEU A 99 -9.98 23.84 19.75
CA LEU A 99 -11.06 24.42 18.95
C LEU A 99 -11.06 25.94 19.00
N ASN A 100 -10.02 26.57 19.57
CA ASN A 100 -9.89 28.00 19.87
C ASN A 100 -10.86 28.86 19.04
N PRO A 101 -11.80 29.58 19.69
CA PRO A 101 -12.77 30.45 19.03
C PRO A 101 -12.13 31.72 18.48
N GLY A 102 -11.01 31.58 17.76
CA GLY A 102 -10.47 32.60 16.88
C GLY A 102 -11.44 32.87 15.70
N PRO A 103 -10.97 33.30 14.52
CA PRO A 103 -11.85 33.68 13.41
C PRO A 103 -12.89 32.59 13.13
N THR A 104 -14.10 32.99 12.67
CA THR A 104 -15.33 32.18 12.45
C THR A 104 -15.17 31.04 11.43
N TRP A 105 -14.19 30.18 11.64
CA TRP A 105 -13.76 29.13 10.71
C TRP A 105 -14.88 28.12 10.45
N TRP A 106 -15.79 27.91 11.41
CA TRP A 106 -16.97 27.06 11.27
C TRP A 106 -17.98 27.57 10.22
N THR A 107 -17.93 28.85 9.85
CA THR A 107 -18.79 29.42 8.81
C THR A 107 -18.24 29.23 7.40
N ALA A 108 -16.97 28.82 7.26
CA ALA A 108 -16.35 28.63 5.95
C ALA A 108 -17.04 27.51 5.15
N ALA A 109 -16.89 27.55 3.82
CA ALA A 109 -17.35 26.49 2.92
C ALA A 109 -16.58 25.16 3.13
N GLN A 110 -15.33 25.24 3.59
CA GLN A 110 -14.50 24.11 4.01
C GLN A 110 -14.07 24.39 5.46
N PRO A 111 -14.97 24.15 6.43
CA PRO A 111 -14.77 24.50 7.83
C PRO A 111 -13.70 23.61 8.44
N LEU A 112 -12.64 24.20 8.97
CA LEU A 112 -11.60 23.46 9.67
C LEU A 112 -10.89 24.35 10.70
N PRO A 113 -10.64 23.86 11.93
CA PRO A 113 -9.90 24.61 12.94
C PRO A 113 -8.53 25.08 12.41
N PRO A 114 -8.05 26.28 12.76
CA PRO A 114 -6.77 26.82 12.27
C PRO A 114 -5.58 25.87 12.49
N SER A 115 -5.59 25.12 13.60
CA SER A 115 -4.57 24.12 13.94
C SER A 115 -4.47 22.95 12.95
N LEU A 116 -5.53 22.69 12.17
CA LEU A 116 -5.62 21.58 11.22
C LEU A 116 -5.55 22.04 9.75
N GLN A 117 -5.65 23.33 9.44
CA GLN A 117 -5.68 23.83 8.06
C GLN A 117 -4.44 23.44 7.25
N ALA A 118 -3.24 23.57 7.82
CA ALA A 118 -1.99 23.19 7.14
C ALA A 118 -1.82 21.68 6.95
N ARG A 119 -2.61 20.87 7.66
CA ARG A 119 -2.56 19.40 7.62
C ARG A 119 -3.52 18.81 6.58
N ASN A 120 -4.56 19.54 6.21
CA ASN A 120 -5.58 19.07 5.26
C ASN A 120 -4.96 18.73 3.91
N GLY A 121 -5.25 17.53 3.40
CA GLY A 121 -4.66 17.01 2.16
C GLY A 121 -3.21 16.53 2.29
N ASN A 122 -2.58 16.63 3.47
CA ASN A 122 -1.24 16.12 3.72
C ASN A 122 -1.28 14.83 4.55
N ASP A 123 -1.84 14.93 5.76
CA ASP A 123 -1.95 13.82 6.71
C ASP A 123 -3.33 13.70 7.36
N ILE A 124 -4.28 14.56 6.96
CA ILE A 124 -5.70 14.43 7.28
C ILE A 124 -6.55 14.65 6.02
N LEU A 125 -7.74 14.06 6.01
CA LEU A 125 -8.83 14.36 5.08
C LEU A 125 -9.97 14.97 5.88
N SER A 126 -10.59 16.04 5.38
CA SER A 126 -11.73 16.66 6.03
C SER A 126 -12.92 16.83 5.10
N GLU A 127 -14.11 16.67 5.66
CA GLU A 127 -15.39 16.91 5.00
C GLU A 127 -16.35 17.55 6.00
N SER A 128 -17.42 18.19 5.51
CA SER A 128 -18.42 18.77 6.39
C SER A 128 -19.82 18.67 5.82
N GLU A 129 -20.78 18.45 6.70
CA GLU A 129 -22.20 18.47 6.41
C GLU A 129 -22.86 19.64 7.15
N GLU A 130 -23.79 20.32 6.49
CA GLU A 130 -24.52 21.45 7.06
C GLU A 130 -26.02 21.18 7.04
N SER A 131 -26.66 21.40 8.19
CA SER A 131 -28.11 21.37 8.33
C SER A 131 -28.58 22.69 8.95
N SER A 132 -29.78 23.14 8.57
CA SER A 132 -30.36 24.36 9.11
C SER A 132 -31.77 24.09 9.66
N THR A 133 -32.10 24.71 10.78
CA THR A 133 -33.43 24.64 11.38
C THR A 133 -33.93 26.05 11.67
N SER A 134 -35.08 26.41 11.10
CA SER A 134 -35.75 27.69 11.35
C SER A 134 -36.86 27.54 12.39
N LYS A 135 -36.83 28.37 13.43
CA LYS A 135 -37.89 28.43 14.46
C LYS A 135 -38.87 29.57 14.19
N ARG A 136 -40.10 29.45 14.71
CA ARG A 136 -41.14 30.50 14.66
C ARG A 136 -40.59 31.77 15.30
N GLY A 137 -40.35 32.81 14.50
CA GLY A 137 -39.61 34.02 14.92
C GLY A 137 -38.45 34.39 13.99
N GLY A 138 -38.19 33.62 12.93
CA GLY A 138 -37.19 33.97 11.89
C GLY A 138 -35.74 33.70 12.30
N ARG A 139 -35.53 33.06 13.46
CA ARG A 139 -34.21 32.60 13.91
C ARG A 139 -33.87 31.28 13.21
N THR A 140 -32.75 31.25 12.50
CA THR A 140 -32.25 30.04 11.82
C THR A 140 -30.97 29.61 12.51
N THR A 141 -30.99 28.40 13.07
CA THR A 141 -29.82 27.75 13.67
C THR A 141 -29.19 26.86 12.60
N ILE A 142 -27.89 27.05 12.37
CA ILE A 142 -27.07 26.20 11.51
C ILE A 142 -26.35 25.20 12.41
N SER A 143 -26.40 23.91 12.06
CA SER A 143 -25.63 22.84 12.66
C SER A 143 -24.72 22.26 11.59
N LYS A 144 -23.41 22.27 11.85
CA LYS A 144 -22.39 21.85 10.91
C LYS A 144 -21.51 20.80 11.56
N ASP A 145 -21.47 19.61 10.96
CA ASP A 145 -20.63 18.51 11.40
C ASP A 145 -19.39 18.47 10.50
N ILE A 146 -18.21 18.64 11.09
CA ILE A 146 -16.92 18.56 10.42
C ILE A 146 -16.27 17.22 10.78
N TYR A 147 -16.03 16.38 9.78
CA TYR A 147 -15.37 15.10 9.93
C TYR A 147 -13.89 15.27 9.57
N VAL A 148 -13.00 14.90 10.50
CA VAL A 148 -11.55 14.90 10.28
C VAL A 148 -11.04 13.47 10.40
N LEU A 149 -10.55 12.92 9.30
CA LEU A 149 -10.02 11.55 9.19
C LEU A 149 -8.49 11.57 9.18
N TYR A 150 -7.86 10.81 10.08
CA TYR A 150 -6.41 10.71 10.22
C TYR A 150 -5.84 9.49 9.49
N LEU A 151 -4.50 9.40 9.36
CA LEU A 151 -3.81 8.32 8.63
C LEU A 151 -4.04 6.90 9.17
N ASP A 152 -4.45 6.75 10.43
CA ASP A 152 -4.86 5.47 11.02
C ASP A 152 -6.36 5.18 10.83
N TYR A 153 -7.08 6.06 10.12
CA TYR A 153 -8.53 6.09 9.95
C TYR A 153 -9.34 6.32 11.23
N SER A 154 -8.69 6.74 12.31
CA SER A 154 -9.42 7.35 13.43
C SER A 154 -9.98 8.71 13.03
N GLN A 155 -11.00 9.16 13.75
CA GLN A 155 -11.74 10.36 13.38
C GLN A 155 -11.92 11.33 14.55
N THR A 156 -11.88 12.61 14.25
CA THR A 156 -12.44 13.67 15.10
C THR A 156 -13.64 14.26 14.39
N VAL A 157 -14.81 14.20 15.03
CA VAL A 157 -16.04 14.84 14.54
C VAL A 157 -16.27 16.08 15.38
N ILE A 158 -16.36 17.24 14.73
CA ILE A 158 -16.61 18.53 15.38
C ILE A 158 -18.00 19.00 14.99
N THR A 159 -18.87 19.22 15.97
CA THR A 159 -20.21 19.76 15.75
C THR A 159 -20.23 21.22 16.14
N ALA A 160 -20.46 22.10 15.16
CA ALA A 160 -20.63 23.53 15.33
C ALA A 160 -22.11 23.92 15.21
N ARG A 161 -22.68 24.53 16.25
CA ARG A 161 -24.06 25.05 16.26
C ARG A 161 -24.05 26.54 16.49
N TYR A 162 -24.62 27.31 15.57
CA TYR A 162 -24.62 28.77 15.64
C TYR A 162 -25.87 29.40 15.00
N ASP A 163 -26.10 30.69 15.26
CA ASP A 163 -27.16 31.44 14.60
C ASP A 163 -26.67 31.98 13.25
N SER A 164 -27.45 31.79 12.18
CA SER A 164 -27.11 32.32 10.85
C SER A 164 -26.90 33.85 10.81
N ARG A 165 -27.57 34.60 11.70
CA ARG A 165 -27.49 36.07 11.75
C ARG A 165 -26.36 36.58 12.64
N ASP A 166 -26.00 35.78 13.63
CA ASP A 166 -24.92 36.08 14.56
C ASP A 166 -24.10 34.80 14.78
N PRO A 167 -23.19 34.48 13.85
CA PRO A 167 -22.42 33.25 13.91
C PRO A 167 -21.34 33.27 14.99
N THR A 168 -21.06 34.44 15.57
CA THR A 168 -20.03 34.66 16.60
C THR A 168 -20.58 34.53 18.01
N GLU A 169 -21.77 35.08 18.28
CA GLU A 169 -22.38 35.05 19.60
C GLU A 169 -23.10 33.72 19.85
N GLY A 170 -22.72 33.04 20.92
CA GLY A 170 -23.40 31.81 21.35
C GLY A 170 -23.17 30.60 20.43
N VAL A 171 -22.06 30.56 19.68
CA VAL A 171 -21.62 29.34 19.01
C VAL A 171 -21.30 28.25 20.04
N SER A 172 -21.79 27.04 19.77
CA SER A 172 -21.45 25.83 20.52
C SER A 172 -20.57 24.95 19.63
N LEU A 173 -19.38 24.63 20.12
CA LEU A 173 -18.44 23.73 19.48
C LEU A 173 -18.27 22.49 20.37
N GLU A 174 -18.63 21.33 19.86
CA GLU A 174 -18.46 20.03 20.51
C GLU A 174 -17.53 19.17 19.65
N GLN A 175 -16.71 18.32 20.27
CA GLN A 175 -15.92 17.34 19.54
C GLN A 175 -16.10 15.95 20.14
N ARG A 176 -16.06 14.93 19.28
CA ARG A 176 -15.98 13.51 19.67
C ARG A 176 -14.95 12.79 18.82
N HIS A 177 -14.45 11.68 19.32
CA HIS A 177 -13.45 10.86 18.63
C HIS A 177 -13.97 9.45 18.39
N GLU A 178 -13.73 8.95 17.19
CA GLU A 178 -14.12 7.59 16.79
C GLU A 178 -12.85 6.80 16.45
N PRO A 179 -12.71 5.57 16.97
CA PRO A 179 -11.52 4.75 16.74
C PRO A 179 -11.41 4.36 15.26
N PRO A 180 -10.23 3.91 14.81
CA PRO A 180 -10.09 3.31 13.50
C PRO A 180 -11.14 2.22 13.24
N PRO A 181 -11.72 2.12 12.03
CA PRO A 181 -12.63 1.06 11.70
C PRO A 181 -11.95 -0.31 11.83
N PRO A 182 -12.71 -1.37 12.12
CA PRO A 182 -12.17 -2.72 12.22
C PRO A 182 -11.53 -3.13 10.89
N LYS A 183 -10.47 -3.94 11.00
CA LYS A 183 -9.82 -4.51 9.81
C LYS A 183 -10.83 -5.34 9.02
N LEU A 184 -10.87 -5.10 7.72
CA LEU A 184 -11.75 -5.84 6.81
C LEU A 184 -11.28 -7.29 6.65
N ARG A 185 -12.25 -8.20 6.52
CA ARG A 185 -12.02 -9.58 6.08
C ARG A 185 -11.85 -9.63 4.55
N GLN A 186 -11.46 -10.79 4.04
CA GLN A 186 -11.22 -11.00 2.60
C GLN A 186 -12.44 -10.73 1.73
N GLU A 187 -13.64 -11.19 2.13
CA GLU A 187 -14.87 -11.00 1.35
C GLU A 187 -15.22 -9.50 1.13
N PRO A 188 -15.27 -8.63 2.16
CA PRO A 188 -15.42 -7.19 1.95
C PRO A 188 -14.31 -6.57 1.09
N LEU A 189 -13.05 -7.02 1.27
CA LEU A 189 -11.93 -6.54 0.45
C LEU A 189 -12.12 -6.94 -1.02
N GLU A 190 -12.66 -8.11 -1.32
CA GLU A 190 -12.96 -8.52 -2.69
C GLU A 190 -14.10 -7.68 -3.30
N ALA A 191 -15.17 -7.44 -2.53
CA ALA A 191 -16.27 -6.57 -2.95
C ALA A 191 -15.80 -5.16 -3.30
N TYR A 192 -14.91 -4.58 -2.51
CA TYR A 192 -14.31 -3.27 -2.80
C TYR A 192 -13.41 -3.27 -4.04
N HIS A 193 -12.68 -4.36 -4.29
CA HIS A 193 -11.92 -4.51 -5.52
C HIS A 193 -12.84 -4.52 -6.75
N LEU A 194 -13.95 -5.25 -6.69
CA LEU A 194 -14.94 -5.29 -7.78
C LEU A 194 -15.59 -3.91 -8.00
N ARG A 195 -15.88 -3.19 -6.92
CA ARG A 195 -16.53 -1.86 -6.97
C ARG A 195 -15.61 -0.75 -7.49
N PHE A 196 -14.33 -0.76 -7.12
CA PHE A 196 -13.40 0.34 -7.43
C PHE A 196 -12.14 -0.14 -8.17
N GLY A 197 -11.44 -1.14 -7.62
CA GLY A 197 -10.12 -1.59 -8.09
C GLY A 197 -10.09 -1.99 -9.56
N ALA A 198 -11.01 -2.86 -10.00
CA ALA A 198 -11.04 -3.33 -11.39
C ALA A 198 -11.09 -2.19 -12.40
N ARG A 199 -11.92 -1.16 -12.14
CA ARG A 199 -12.04 -0.01 -13.04
C ARG A 199 -10.81 0.90 -13.01
N ILE A 200 -10.20 1.08 -11.83
CA ILE A 200 -8.93 1.81 -11.69
C ILE A 200 -7.84 1.13 -12.52
N ALA A 201 -7.77 -0.20 -12.49
CA ALA A 201 -6.81 -0.99 -13.27
C ALA A 201 -6.97 -0.77 -14.79
N GLU A 202 -8.21 -0.82 -15.28
CA GLU A 202 -8.54 -0.59 -16.69
C GLU A 202 -8.11 0.81 -17.15
N LEU A 203 -8.44 1.85 -16.38
CA LEU A 203 -8.11 3.23 -16.72
C LEU A 203 -6.59 3.46 -16.70
N ALA A 204 -5.90 2.97 -15.66
CA ALA A 204 -4.45 3.06 -15.56
C ALA A 204 -3.75 2.34 -16.72
N SER A 205 -4.22 1.14 -17.08
CA SER A 205 -3.72 0.40 -18.23
C SER A 205 -3.94 1.13 -19.56
N SER A 206 -5.13 1.72 -19.74
CA SER A 206 -5.43 2.53 -20.94
C SER A 206 -4.51 3.74 -21.05
N LEU A 207 -4.18 4.40 -19.94
CA LEU A 207 -3.27 5.55 -19.92
C LEU A 207 -1.82 5.12 -20.18
N GLY A 208 -1.35 4.09 -19.50
CA GLY A 208 0.03 3.62 -19.61
C GLY A 208 0.39 3.06 -20.98
N ASN A 209 -0.57 2.38 -21.62
CA ASN A 209 -0.43 1.86 -22.98
C ASN A 209 -0.67 2.92 -24.07
N SER A 210 -1.14 4.12 -23.69
CA SER A 210 -1.33 5.21 -24.65
C SER A 210 0.02 5.67 -25.22
N LYS A 211 0.02 5.94 -26.53
CA LYS A 211 1.15 6.57 -27.23
C LYS A 211 1.28 8.06 -26.89
N LYS A 212 0.25 8.67 -26.31
CA LYS A 212 0.25 10.07 -25.90
C LYS A 212 0.74 10.18 -24.46
N ASP A 213 1.77 10.98 -24.25
CA ASP A 213 2.22 11.38 -22.92
C ASP A 213 1.11 12.18 -22.23
N THR A 214 0.41 11.51 -21.31
CA THR A 214 -0.68 12.08 -20.52
C THR A 214 -0.27 12.04 -19.06
N LEU A 215 -0.23 13.22 -18.43
CA LEU A 215 -0.09 13.38 -16.99
C LEU A 215 -1.47 13.63 -16.40
N LEU A 216 -1.72 13.05 -15.22
CA LEU A 216 -2.88 13.40 -14.42
C LEU A 216 -2.51 14.39 -13.31
N GLY A 217 -3.41 15.32 -13.03
CA GLY A 217 -3.24 16.35 -12.00
C GLY A 217 -2.00 17.20 -12.22
N ASP A 218 -1.19 17.36 -11.16
CA ASP A 218 0.06 18.13 -11.18
C ASP A 218 1.27 17.33 -11.71
N GLY A 219 1.06 16.09 -12.16
CA GLY A 219 2.11 15.19 -12.62
C GLY A 219 2.88 14.49 -11.48
N SER A 220 2.54 14.75 -10.22
CA SER A 220 3.13 14.04 -9.08
C SER A 220 2.70 12.57 -9.06
N PRO A 221 3.48 11.67 -8.41
CA PRO A 221 3.09 10.27 -8.26
C PRO A 221 1.73 10.09 -7.56
N ALA A 222 1.41 10.95 -6.58
CA ALA A 222 0.17 10.87 -5.80
C ALA A 222 -1.07 11.35 -6.57
N ALA A 223 -0.89 12.21 -7.58
CA ALA A 223 -2.00 12.68 -8.42
C ALA A 223 -2.61 11.56 -9.26
N LEU A 224 -1.82 10.58 -9.71
CA LEU A 224 -2.32 9.47 -10.54
C LEU A 224 -3.47 8.69 -9.90
N PRO A 225 -3.32 8.07 -8.72
CA PRO A 225 -4.42 7.35 -8.07
C PRO A 225 -5.58 8.28 -7.69
N THR A 226 -5.29 9.51 -7.26
CA THR A 226 -6.30 10.48 -6.83
C THR A 226 -7.23 10.88 -7.99
N GLU A 227 -6.66 11.23 -9.15
CA GLU A 227 -7.44 11.66 -10.31
C GLU A 227 -8.18 10.49 -10.97
N LEU A 228 -7.58 9.29 -10.98
CA LEU A 228 -8.28 8.09 -11.44
C LEU A 228 -9.47 7.76 -10.56
N LEU A 229 -9.33 7.87 -9.24
CA LEU A 229 -10.43 7.65 -8.31
C LEU A 229 -11.58 8.65 -8.53
N LYS A 230 -11.26 9.94 -8.70
CA LYS A 230 -12.26 10.98 -8.98
C LYS A 230 -12.97 10.79 -10.33
N SER A 231 -12.32 10.12 -11.29
CA SER A 231 -12.89 9.87 -12.62
C SER A 231 -13.87 8.69 -12.68
N LEU A 232 -14.00 7.92 -11.58
CA LEU A 232 -14.90 6.78 -11.54
C LEU A 232 -16.38 7.22 -11.54
N PRO A 233 -17.30 6.47 -12.18
CA PRO A 233 -18.73 6.77 -12.10
C PRO A 233 -19.28 6.75 -10.67
N ASN A 234 -18.73 5.89 -9.82
CA ASN A 234 -19.05 5.76 -8.40
C ASN A 234 -18.03 6.48 -7.50
N ALA A 235 -17.29 7.47 -8.03
CA ALA A 235 -16.36 8.29 -7.25
C ALA A 235 -16.97 8.91 -5.99
N PRO A 236 -18.24 9.38 -5.97
CA PRO A 236 -18.86 9.92 -4.76
C PRO A 236 -18.98 8.92 -3.61
N GLU A 237 -18.92 7.62 -3.91
CA GLU A 237 -19.01 6.55 -2.90
C GLU A 237 -17.64 6.14 -2.37
N ALA A 238 -16.56 6.45 -3.08
CA ALA A 238 -15.22 6.06 -2.73
C ALA A 238 -14.64 6.96 -1.64
N LEU A 239 -13.88 6.36 -0.72
CA LEU A 239 -13.09 7.12 0.23
C LEU A 239 -11.85 7.69 -0.48
N LEU A 240 -11.72 9.02 -0.49
CA LEU A 240 -10.56 9.69 -1.08
C LEU A 240 -9.28 9.41 -0.28
N PRO A 241 -8.09 9.52 -0.92
CA PRO A 241 -6.83 9.34 -0.23
C PRO A 241 -6.60 10.37 0.88
N ILE A 242 -5.92 9.95 1.95
CA ILE A 242 -5.46 10.86 3.01
C ILE A 242 -4.05 11.32 2.62
N GLY A 243 -4.01 12.45 1.91
CA GLY A 243 -2.82 12.97 1.25
C GLY A 243 -2.15 11.92 0.37
N SER A 244 -0.82 11.80 0.47
CA SER A 244 -0.04 10.86 -0.35
C SER A 244 0.28 9.54 0.35
N ARG A 245 -0.26 9.31 1.56
CA ARG A 245 0.21 8.26 2.48
C ARG A 245 -0.76 7.12 2.73
N ALA A 246 -2.07 7.32 2.56
CA ALA A 246 -3.08 6.29 2.80
C ALA A 246 -4.16 6.33 1.72
N TYR A 247 -4.55 5.16 1.21
CA TYR A 247 -5.39 5.00 0.01
C TYR A 247 -6.51 3.96 0.19
N GLY A 248 -6.96 3.76 1.42
CA GLY A 248 -7.96 2.77 1.83
C GLY A 248 -7.43 1.67 2.76
N ALA A 249 -8.03 0.49 2.70
CA ALA A 249 -7.71 -0.62 3.60
C ALA A 249 -6.35 -1.25 3.24
N MET A 250 -5.54 -1.54 4.26
CA MET A 250 -4.20 -2.11 4.09
C MET A 250 -4.27 -3.60 3.74
N ILE A 251 -3.73 -4.00 2.58
CA ILE A 251 -3.71 -5.42 2.15
C ILE A 251 -2.34 -6.06 2.28
N TYR A 252 -1.26 -5.28 2.16
CA TYR A 252 0.11 -5.76 2.26
C TYR A 252 1.01 -4.70 2.90
N THR A 253 1.94 -5.12 3.73
CA THR A 253 3.02 -4.27 4.24
C THR A 253 4.33 -5.05 4.28
N ASN A 254 5.41 -4.40 3.89
CA ASN A 254 6.77 -4.92 3.92
C ASN A 254 7.71 -3.82 4.44
N LEU A 255 8.24 -4.00 5.64
CA LEU A 255 9.24 -3.12 6.22
C LEU A 255 10.63 -3.74 6.02
N ALA A 256 11.32 -3.36 4.94
CA ALA A 256 12.67 -3.79 4.59
C ALA A 256 12.90 -5.32 4.66
N ASN A 257 11.88 -6.12 4.31
CA ASN A 257 11.82 -7.58 4.47
C ASN A 257 12.02 -8.10 5.91
N ALA A 258 12.10 -7.21 6.90
CA ALA A 258 12.20 -7.56 8.32
C ALA A 258 10.82 -7.87 8.93
N SER A 259 9.76 -7.26 8.40
CA SER A 259 8.38 -7.56 8.77
C SER A 259 7.50 -7.50 7.54
N ILE A 260 6.82 -8.60 7.23
CA ILE A 260 5.89 -8.70 6.11
C ILE A 260 4.54 -9.16 6.66
N THR A 261 3.51 -8.38 6.40
CA THR A 261 2.12 -8.73 6.73
C THR A 261 1.28 -8.66 5.47
N GLN A 262 0.44 -9.67 5.24
CA GLN A 262 -0.47 -9.74 4.11
C GLN A 262 -1.86 -10.13 4.61
N HIS A 263 -2.85 -9.27 4.36
CA HIS A 263 -4.23 -9.45 4.79
C HIS A 263 -5.11 -10.02 3.66
N ASP A 264 -4.71 -9.80 2.41
CA ASP A 264 -5.38 -10.34 1.23
C ASP A 264 -4.40 -10.42 0.04
N GLU A 265 -4.81 -11.03 -1.05
CA GLU A 265 -4.06 -11.02 -2.31
C GLU A 265 -4.01 -9.61 -2.93
N ILE A 266 -2.83 -9.25 -3.45
CA ILE A 266 -2.63 -8.03 -4.23
C ILE A 266 -3.25 -8.24 -5.61
N ARG A 267 -4.13 -7.34 -6.03
CA ARG A 267 -4.85 -7.41 -7.31
C ARG A 267 -4.61 -6.16 -8.16
N PRO A 268 -4.83 -6.24 -9.48
CA PRO A 268 -4.81 -5.06 -10.34
C PRO A 268 -5.77 -3.98 -9.83
N GLY A 269 -5.33 -2.72 -9.87
CA GLY A 269 -6.09 -1.58 -9.38
C GLY A 269 -5.89 -1.25 -7.90
N ASP A 270 -5.28 -2.14 -7.12
CA ASP A 270 -4.78 -1.79 -5.79
C ASP A 270 -3.69 -0.71 -5.90
N ILE A 271 -3.56 0.14 -4.87
CA ILE A 271 -2.61 1.25 -4.86
C ILE A 271 -1.38 0.84 -4.06
N ILE A 272 -0.19 1.03 -4.61
CA ILE A 272 1.08 0.70 -3.94
C ILE A 272 1.86 1.97 -3.64
N THR A 273 2.37 2.05 -2.41
CA THR A 273 3.16 3.17 -1.92
C THR A 273 4.54 2.73 -1.48
N PHE A 274 5.54 3.51 -1.87
CA PHE A 274 6.94 3.37 -1.53
C PHE A 274 7.37 4.58 -0.72
N ARG A 275 8.10 4.35 0.38
CA ARG A 275 8.58 5.35 1.32
C ARG A 275 9.99 5.00 1.75
N ASN A 276 10.94 5.84 1.37
CA ASN A 276 12.37 5.60 1.54
C ASN A 276 12.80 4.21 1.01
N ALA A 277 12.10 3.73 -0.03
CA ALA A 277 12.24 2.38 -0.52
C ALA A 277 13.46 2.28 -1.42
N LYS A 278 14.40 1.41 -1.02
CA LYS A 278 15.58 1.10 -1.81
C LYS A 278 15.55 -0.36 -2.20
N PHE A 279 15.62 -0.63 -3.50
CA PHE A 279 15.68 -1.98 -4.04
C PHE A 279 17.09 -2.27 -4.52
N GLU A 280 17.60 -3.45 -4.15
CA GLU A 280 18.86 -3.97 -4.66
C GLU A 280 18.69 -5.44 -5.00
N GLY A 281 18.92 -5.79 -6.26
CA GLY A 281 18.66 -7.14 -6.74
C GLY A 281 19.46 -7.50 -7.98
N LYS A 282 19.16 -8.66 -8.55
CA LYS A 282 19.71 -9.10 -9.83
C LYS A 282 18.59 -9.19 -10.85
N HIS A 283 18.80 -8.66 -12.04
CA HIS A 283 17.86 -8.89 -13.13
C HIS A 283 17.80 -10.39 -13.47
N SER A 284 16.58 -10.89 -13.67
CA SER A 284 16.32 -12.30 -13.98
C SER A 284 16.46 -12.64 -15.46
N GLY A 285 17.28 -11.88 -16.19
CA GLY A 285 17.60 -12.14 -17.59
C GLY A 285 18.87 -12.99 -17.73
N PRO A 286 19.23 -13.38 -18.96
CA PRO A 286 20.48 -14.09 -19.26
C PRO A 286 21.72 -13.34 -18.77
N ILE A 287 21.62 -12.01 -18.71
CA ILE A 287 22.63 -11.12 -18.15
C ILE A 287 22.18 -10.80 -16.71
N HIS A 288 22.82 -11.44 -15.74
CA HIS A 288 22.60 -11.23 -14.30
C HIS A 288 23.20 -9.90 -13.81
N SER A 289 22.81 -8.78 -14.43
CA SER A 289 23.23 -7.46 -13.97
C SER A 289 22.60 -7.16 -12.60
N LYS A 290 23.41 -6.62 -11.70
CA LYS A 290 22.92 -6.05 -10.44
C LYS A 290 22.22 -4.73 -10.74
N TYR A 291 21.11 -4.46 -10.07
CA TYR A 291 20.44 -3.17 -10.14
C TYR A 291 20.29 -2.59 -8.74
N LYS A 292 20.26 -1.25 -8.68
CA LYS A 292 19.91 -0.47 -7.50
C LYS A 292 18.89 0.57 -7.90
N LEU A 293 17.86 0.74 -7.09
CA LEU A 293 16.81 1.72 -7.32
C LEU A 293 16.43 2.37 -6.01
N ASP A 294 16.37 3.69 -5.99
CA ASP A 294 15.94 4.50 -4.84
C ASP A 294 14.72 5.30 -5.28
N LEU A 295 13.60 5.11 -4.57
CA LEU A 295 12.33 5.81 -4.84
C LEU A 295 12.12 7.03 -3.93
N GLY A 296 13.14 7.42 -3.16
CA GLY A 296 13.11 8.62 -2.35
C GLY A 296 12.05 8.59 -1.23
N PRO A 297 11.62 9.76 -0.75
CA PRO A 297 10.77 9.87 0.45
C PRO A 297 9.32 9.43 0.25
N GLY A 298 8.83 9.38 -0.98
CA GLY A 298 7.46 9.01 -1.30
C GLY A 298 7.26 8.82 -2.79
N HIS A 299 6.82 7.63 -3.19
CA HIS A 299 6.42 7.31 -4.56
C HIS A 299 5.19 6.42 -4.54
N VAL A 300 4.34 6.52 -5.56
CA VAL A 300 3.04 5.86 -5.60
C VAL A 300 2.77 5.34 -7.01
N GLY A 301 2.15 4.16 -7.09
CA GLY A 301 1.70 3.59 -8.34
C GLY A 301 0.41 2.81 -8.16
N ILE A 302 -0.16 2.39 -9.28
CA ILE A 302 -1.34 1.51 -9.34
C ILE A 302 -0.87 0.15 -9.79
N VAL A 303 -1.25 -0.90 -9.08
CA VAL A 303 -0.91 -2.26 -9.46
C VAL A 303 -1.56 -2.59 -10.81
N GLY A 304 -0.75 -2.97 -11.79
CA GLY A 304 -1.23 -3.51 -13.06
C GLY A 304 -1.28 -5.03 -13.05
N GLU A 305 -0.25 -5.67 -12.48
CA GLU A 305 -0.16 -7.14 -12.38
C GLU A 305 0.58 -7.55 -11.10
N TRP A 306 0.22 -8.72 -10.56
CA TRP A 306 0.87 -9.34 -9.41
C TRP A 306 1.28 -10.79 -9.73
N ASP A 307 2.56 -11.10 -9.60
CA ASP A 307 3.10 -12.46 -9.64
C ASP A 307 3.49 -12.86 -8.22
N GLY A 308 2.57 -13.55 -7.53
CA GLY A 308 2.75 -14.00 -6.16
C GLY A 308 3.90 -14.99 -5.97
N SER A 309 4.22 -15.78 -7.00
CA SER A 309 5.33 -16.75 -6.97
C SER A 309 6.68 -16.04 -6.98
N LYS A 310 6.82 -14.97 -7.78
CA LYS A 310 8.05 -14.18 -7.86
C LYS A 310 8.07 -12.99 -6.89
N LYS A 311 7.00 -12.80 -6.10
CA LYS A 311 6.77 -11.59 -5.29
C LYS A 311 7.00 -10.32 -6.11
N LYS A 312 6.56 -10.32 -7.37
CA LYS A 312 6.85 -9.28 -8.36
C LYS A 312 5.58 -8.54 -8.73
N VAL A 313 5.61 -7.22 -8.61
CA VAL A 313 4.52 -6.34 -9.00
C VAL A 313 4.91 -5.56 -10.26
N ARG A 314 3.96 -5.43 -11.19
CA ARG A 314 4.01 -4.41 -12.24
C ARG A 314 3.04 -3.31 -11.88
N VAL A 315 3.45 -2.07 -12.09
CA VAL A 315 2.66 -0.90 -11.71
C VAL A 315 2.56 0.08 -12.86
N TRP A 316 1.51 0.90 -12.83
CA TRP A 316 1.40 2.12 -13.60
C TRP A 316 1.73 3.29 -12.70
N GLU A 317 2.64 4.14 -13.12
CA GLU A 317 3.17 5.25 -12.33
C GLU A 317 3.46 6.46 -13.20
N GLN A 318 3.58 7.63 -12.56
CA GLN A 318 4.00 8.87 -13.21
C GLN A 318 4.90 9.66 -12.25
N GLY A 319 5.60 10.68 -12.77
CA GLY A 319 6.38 11.59 -11.94
C GLY A 319 7.65 10.96 -11.34
N LEU A 320 8.07 9.78 -11.83
CA LEU A 320 9.37 9.23 -11.51
C LEU A 320 10.42 10.04 -12.29
N GLU A 321 11.18 10.89 -11.59
CA GLU A 321 12.36 11.50 -12.19
C GLU A 321 13.34 10.36 -12.52
N GLY A 322 13.47 10.05 -13.82
CA GLY A 322 14.43 9.05 -14.28
C GLY A 322 15.85 9.40 -13.82
N GLU A 323 16.73 8.39 -13.81
CA GLU A 323 18.18 8.61 -13.76
C GLU A 323 18.55 9.81 -14.65
N LYS A 324 19.18 10.83 -14.06
CA LYS A 324 19.62 12.05 -14.75
C LYS A 324 20.20 11.69 -16.13
N GLY A 325 19.48 12.05 -17.19
CA GLY A 325 19.94 11.86 -18.59
C GLY A 325 19.05 11.00 -19.48
N LYS A 326 18.09 10.21 -18.95
CA LYS A 326 17.05 9.61 -19.78
C LYS A 326 15.86 10.57 -19.89
N LYS A 327 15.48 10.95 -21.11
CA LYS A 327 14.16 11.56 -21.37
C LYS A 327 13.10 10.50 -21.08
N GLY A 328 12.72 10.37 -19.80
CA GLY A 328 11.61 9.51 -19.37
C GLY A 328 10.33 9.92 -20.10
N LYS A 329 9.41 8.96 -20.25
CA LYS A 329 8.09 9.24 -20.80
C LYS A 329 7.44 10.29 -19.88
N LYS A 330 6.96 11.41 -20.43
CA LYS A 330 6.41 12.51 -19.62
C LYS A 330 4.97 12.22 -19.15
N GLY A 331 4.59 10.95 -18.97
CA GLY A 331 3.22 10.54 -18.70
C GLY A 331 3.19 9.25 -17.89
N VAL A 332 2.02 8.61 -17.85
CA VAL A 332 1.90 7.30 -17.19
C VAL A 332 2.76 6.24 -17.90
N GLU A 333 3.60 5.56 -17.13
CA GLU A 333 4.53 4.53 -17.59
C GLU A 333 4.50 3.27 -16.71
N GLY A 334 5.05 2.18 -17.24
CA GLY A 334 5.07 0.88 -16.57
C GLY A 334 6.32 0.69 -15.72
N GLY A 335 6.14 0.53 -14.41
CA GLY A 335 7.17 0.16 -13.45
C GLY A 335 7.14 -1.34 -13.10
N SER A 336 8.26 -1.89 -12.62
CA SER A 336 8.28 -3.26 -12.12
C SER A 336 9.23 -3.48 -10.96
N TYR A 337 8.70 -4.06 -9.89
CA TYR A 337 9.39 -4.20 -8.62
C TYR A 337 9.30 -5.62 -8.10
N ARG A 338 10.43 -6.18 -7.66
CA ARG A 338 10.48 -7.41 -6.88
C ARG A 338 10.45 -7.01 -5.42
N LEU A 339 9.35 -7.32 -4.71
CA LEU A 339 9.20 -6.93 -3.32
C LEU A 339 10.24 -7.59 -2.40
N GLY A 340 10.73 -8.78 -2.79
CA GLY A 340 11.83 -9.45 -2.10
C GLY A 340 13.19 -8.76 -2.24
N ASP A 341 13.37 -7.88 -3.24
CA ASP A 341 14.62 -7.13 -3.45
C ASP A 341 14.65 -5.83 -2.60
N LEU A 342 13.63 -5.58 -1.76
CA LEU A 342 13.57 -4.42 -0.87
C LEU A 342 14.68 -4.48 0.20
N LYS A 343 15.64 -3.57 0.12
CA LYS A 343 16.77 -3.50 1.04
C LYS A 343 16.50 -2.60 2.26
N SER A 344 15.76 -1.51 2.07
CA SER A 344 15.37 -0.57 3.12
C SER A 344 14.06 0.13 2.77
N GLY A 345 13.40 0.73 3.76
CA GLY A 345 12.14 1.44 3.60
C GLY A 345 10.92 0.54 3.65
N GLU A 346 9.84 0.98 3.01
CA GLU A 346 8.49 0.41 3.03
C GLU A 346 7.77 0.78 1.71
N VAL A 347 6.77 0.15 1.11
CA VAL A 347 6.37 -1.26 1.16
C VAL A 347 4.90 -1.48 1.50
N ARG A 348 3.96 -0.59 1.17
CA ARG A 348 2.53 -0.82 1.44
C ARG A 348 1.69 -0.94 0.19
N VAL A 349 0.70 -1.82 0.23
CA VAL A 349 -0.36 -1.91 -0.78
C VAL A 349 -1.71 -1.73 -0.10
N TRP A 350 -2.58 -0.99 -0.77
CA TRP A 350 -3.86 -0.52 -0.28
C TRP A 350 -4.95 -0.91 -1.25
N ARG A 351 -6.10 -1.30 -0.70
CA ARG A 351 -7.33 -1.43 -1.45
C ARG A 351 -8.18 -0.20 -1.23
N VAL A 352 -8.63 0.42 -2.32
CA VAL A 352 -9.63 1.48 -2.28
C VAL A 352 -10.91 0.94 -1.67
N VAL A 353 -11.49 1.69 -0.75
CA VAL A 353 -12.71 1.34 0.00
C VAL A 353 -13.74 2.45 -0.13
N GLY A 354 -14.98 2.14 0.24
CA GLY A 354 -16.05 3.11 0.26
C GLY A 354 -16.05 3.96 1.53
N ARG A 355 -16.73 5.10 1.47
CA ARG A 355 -16.93 6.05 2.59
C ARG A 355 -17.61 5.38 3.78
N GLU A 356 -18.48 4.39 3.52
CA GLU A 356 -19.18 3.65 4.56
C GLU A 356 -18.24 2.87 5.48
N TRP A 357 -17.01 2.55 5.05
CA TRP A 357 -16.04 1.85 5.89
C TRP A 357 -15.60 2.69 7.09
N VAL A 358 -15.58 4.02 6.95
CA VAL A 358 -15.30 4.96 8.04
C VAL A 358 -16.60 5.55 8.63
N GLY A 359 -17.77 5.00 8.28
CA GLY A 359 -19.05 5.49 8.77
C GLY A 359 -19.49 6.83 8.17
N TRP A 360 -18.87 7.27 7.07
CA TRP A 360 -19.33 8.46 6.34
C TRP A 360 -20.47 8.04 5.41
N GLU A 361 -21.65 8.62 5.61
CA GLU A 361 -22.79 8.35 4.74
C GLU A 361 -22.57 8.98 3.34
N GLN A 362 -23.36 8.51 2.37
CA GLN A 362 -23.49 9.22 1.11
C GLN A 362 -24.16 10.55 1.44
N GLY A 363 -23.46 11.67 1.24
CA GLY A 363 -24.00 13.00 1.51
C GLY A 363 -25.42 13.09 0.96
N GLY A 364 -26.38 13.19 1.89
CA GLY A 364 -27.78 13.35 1.57
C GLY A 364 -27.95 14.62 0.76
N ASN A 365 -28.43 14.45 -0.47
CA ASN A 365 -28.71 15.53 -1.41
C ASN A 365 -29.85 16.43 -0.92
#